data_AF-A0A6M0C6R9-F1
#
_entry.id   AF-A0A6M0C6R9-F1
#
_cell.length_a   1.000
_cell.length_b   1.000
_cell.length_c   1.000
_cell.angle_alpha   90.00
_cell.angle_beta   90.00
_cell.angle_gamma   90.00
#
_symmetry.space_group_name_H-M   'P 1'
#
loop_
_entity.id
_entity.type
_entity.pdbx_description
1 polymer ?
#
loop_
_entity_poly.entity_id
_entity_poly.type
_entity_poly.pdbx_seq_one_letter_code
_entity_poly.pdbx_strand_id
1 'polypeptide(L)' 'REGKLGFQAKKVQNYAKRVAAALELPVEYVDETLTSVEAEEMLKAQGISPSKNKGLIDRKAASMILQQWLDKRREN' A
#
# COMPACT_ATOMS: atom_id res chain seq x y z
N ARG A 1 -1.32 -0.48 -19.00
CA ARG A 1 -2.14 0.73 -19.30
C ARG A 1 -1.47 1.89 -18.60
N GLU A 2 -0.95 2.87 -19.35
CA GLU A 2 -0.30 4.06 -18.82
C GLU A 2 -1.26 4.82 -17.89
N GLY A 3 -1.03 4.70 -16.59
CA GLY A 3 -1.90 5.23 -15.55
C GLY A 3 -1.71 6.73 -15.39
N LYS A 4 -2.52 7.54 -16.09
CA LYS A 4 -2.70 8.94 -15.68
C LYS A 4 -3.12 8.95 -14.21
N LEU A 5 -2.35 9.63 -13.36
CA LEU A 5 -2.67 9.86 -11.95
C LEU A 5 -4.13 10.32 -11.83
N GLY A 6 -4.99 9.42 -11.36
CA GLY A 6 -6.41 9.71 -11.19
C GLY A 6 -6.64 10.79 -10.15
N PHE A 7 -7.82 11.41 -10.16
CA PHE A 7 -8.22 12.42 -9.17
C PHE A 7 -8.02 11.94 -7.72
N GLN A 8 -8.24 10.65 -7.47
CA GLN A 8 -8.00 10.03 -6.16
C GLN A 8 -6.51 10.00 -5.79
N ALA A 9 -5.62 9.64 -6.70
CA ALA A 9 -4.17 9.63 -6.44
C ALA A 9 -3.66 11.04 -6.10
N LYS A 10 -4.19 12.08 -6.77
CA LYS A 10 -3.84 13.47 -6.47
C LYS A 10 -4.31 13.90 -5.07
N LYS A 11 -5.49 13.43 -4.62
CA LYS A 11 -5.96 13.67 -3.24
C LYS A 11 -5.06 13.01 -2.21
N VAL A 12 -4.67 11.75 -2.44
CA VAL A 12 -3.76 11.01 -1.55
C VAL A 12 -2.40 11.70 -1.46
N GLN A 13 -1.82 12.14 -2.58
CA GLN A 13 -0.56 12.89 -2.57
C GLN A 13 -0.65 14.20 -1.79
N ASN A 14 -1.73 14.96 -1.97
CA ASN A 14 -1.93 16.20 -1.23
C ASN A 14 -2.07 15.96 0.28
N TYR A 15 -2.76 14.89 0.67
CA TYR A 15 -2.87 14.48 2.06
C TYR A 15 -1.51 14.07 2.63
N ALA A 16 -0.78 13.20 1.93
CA ALA A 16 0.55 12.73 2.33
C ALA A 16 1.53 13.91 2.51
N LYS A 17 1.53 14.90 1.61
CA LYS A 17 2.33 16.13 1.76
C LYS A 17 1.99 16.93 3.01
N ARG A 18 0.70 17.04 3.36
CA ARG A 18 0.27 17.75 4.57
C ARG A 18 0.73 17.04 5.83
N VAL A 19 0.65 15.70 5.85
CA VAL A 19 1.14 14.88 6.97
C VAL A 19 2.66 14.99 7.09
N ALA A 20 3.39 14.92 5.98
CA ALA A 20 4.84 15.10 5.93
C ALA A 20 5.25 16.44 6.56
N ALA A 21 4.61 17.52 6.14
CA ALA A 21 4.89 18.87 6.64
C ALA A 21 4.56 19.03 8.13
N ALA A 22 3.50 18.38 8.61
CA ALA A 22 3.10 18.45 10.01
C ALA A 22 3.99 17.61 10.94
N LEU A 23 4.57 16.52 10.44
CA LEU A 23 5.40 15.61 11.22
C LEU A 23 6.91 15.83 11.01
N GLU A 24 7.29 16.68 10.05
CA GLU A 24 8.69 16.91 9.65
C GLU A 24 9.42 15.61 9.23
N LEU A 25 8.67 14.66 8.68
CA LEU A 25 9.20 13.37 8.24
C LEU A 25 9.19 13.25 6.70
N PRO A 26 10.22 12.62 6.10
CA PRO A 26 10.23 12.34 4.68
C PRO A 26 9.09 11.39 4.31
N VAL A 27 8.44 11.65 3.17
CA VAL A 27 7.42 10.76 2.61
C VAL A 27 7.96 10.12 1.34
N GLU A 28 7.94 8.80 1.32
CA GLU A 28 8.27 7.99 0.17
C GLU A 28 7.00 7.32 -0.39
N TYR A 29 6.89 7.27 -1.71
CA TYR A 29 5.75 6.63 -2.38
C TYR A 29 6.16 5.24 -2.89
N VAL A 30 5.33 4.25 -2.58
CA VAL A 30 5.45 2.87 -3.06
C VAL A 30 4.23 2.57 -3.93
N ASP A 31 4.44 1.84 -5.03
CA ASP A 31 3.35 1.44 -5.91
C ASP A 31 2.52 0.32 -5.27
N GLU A 32 1.23 0.58 -5.03
CA GLU A 32 0.31 -0.35 -4.36
C GLU A 32 -0.38 -1.32 -5.35
N THR A 33 -0.09 -1.23 -6.65
CA THR A 33 -0.87 -1.93 -7.71
C THR A 33 -0.94 -3.46 -7.53
N LEU A 34 -0.04 -4.07 -6.76
CA LEU A 34 0.03 -5.52 -6.53
C LEU A 34 -0.50 -5.99 -5.15
N THR A 35 -0.52 -5.14 -4.12
CA THR A 35 -0.61 -5.63 -2.73
C THR A 35 -2.02 -6.08 -2.31
N SER A 36 -3.06 -5.39 -2.78
CA SER A 36 -4.44 -5.72 -2.39
C SER A 36 -4.92 -7.02 -3.04
N VAL A 37 -4.57 -7.26 -4.30
CA VAL A 37 -4.92 -8.48 -5.03
C VAL A 37 -4.13 -9.66 -4.47
N GLU A 38 -2.82 -9.52 -4.28
CA GLU A 38 -1.99 -10.56 -3.67
C GLU A 38 -2.44 -10.90 -2.24
N ALA A 39 -2.79 -9.89 -1.42
CA ALA A 39 -3.30 -10.12 -0.07
C ALA A 39 -4.64 -10.89 -0.07
N GLU A 40 -5.54 -10.59 -1.01
CA GLU A 40 -6.81 -11.30 -1.16
C GLU A 40 -6.59 -12.75 -1.61
N GLU A 41 -5.69 -12.99 -2.56
CA GLU A 41 -5.32 -14.33 -3.04
C GLU A 41 -4.68 -15.17 -1.94
N MET A 42 -3.77 -14.60 -1.15
CA MET A 42 -3.15 -15.28 0.00
C MET A 42 -4.17 -15.70 1.06
N LEU A 43 -5.18 -14.87 1.34
CA LEU A 43 -6.22 -15.21 2.31
C LEU A 43 -7.16 -16.30 1.79
N LYS A 44 -7.52 -16.24 0.52
CA LYS A 44 -8.26 -17.32 -0.16
C LYS A 44 -7.49 -18.64 -0.10
N ALA A 45 -6.18 -18.62 -0.36
CA ALA A 45 -5.31 -19.79 -0.27
C ALA A 45 -5.22 -20.35 1.17
N GLN A 46 -5.38 -19.51 2.20
CA GLN A 46 -5.44 -19.91 3.60
C GLN A 46 -6.86 -20.36 4.05
N GLY A 47 -7.83 -20.43 3.14
CA GLY A 47 -9.23 -20.77 3.46
C GLY A 47 -9.97 -19.68 4.24
N ILE A 48 -9.40 -18.48 4.32
CA ILE A 48 -9.95 -17.35 5.08
C ILE A 48 -10.81 -16.51 4.14
N SER A 49 -12.09 -16.34 4.49
CA SER A 49 -12.98 -15.45 3.75
C SER A 49 -12.52 -13.99 3.90
N PRO A 50 -12.14 -13.30 2.80
CA PRO A 50 -11.65 -11.92 2.84
C PRO A 50 -12.73 -10.94 3.33
N SER A 51 -13.98 -11.17 2.96
CA SER A 51 -15.12 -10.33 3.32
C SER A 51 -15.40 -10.27 4.83
N LYS A 52 -15.04 -11.34 5.57
CA LYS A 52 -15.16 -11.41 7.03
C LYS A 52 -13.95 -10.85 7.77
N ASN A 53 -12.84 -10.57 7.07
CA ASN A 53 -11.55 -10.23 7.69
C ASN A 53 -10.87 -9.01 7.04
N LYS A 54 -11.64 -7.98 6.70
CA LYS A 54 -11.12 -6.74 6.08
C LYS A 54 -9.96 -6.11 6.88
N GLY A 55 -10.07 -6.03 8.21
CA GLY A 55 -8.97 -5.51 9.03
C GLY A 55 -7.70 -6.38 9.03
N LEU A 56 -7.80 -7.67 8.70
CA LEU A 56 -6.62 -8.53 8.50
C LEU A 56 -5.98 -8.28 7.13
N ILE A 57 -6.79 -8.04 6.10
CA ILE A 57 -6.32 -7.64 4.76
C ILE A 57 -5.52 -6.35 4.87
N ASP A 58 -6.07 -5.33 5.52
CA ASP A 58 -5.43 -4.01 5.63
C ASP A 58 -4.07 -4.10 6.32
N ARG A 59 -3.96 -4.88 7.39
CA ARG A 59 -2.68 -5.11 8.07
C ARG A 59 -1.67 -5.86 7.21
N LYS A 60 -2.13 -6.90 6.49
CA LYS A 60 -1.25 -7.65 5.58
C LYS A 60 -0.76 -6.76 4.43
N ALA A 61 -1.65 -5.98 3.82
CA ALA A 61 -1.30 -5.02 2.78
C ALA A 61 -0.27 -4.00 3.29
N ALA A 62 -0.46 -3.44 4.49
CA ALA A 62 0.52 -2.53 5.10
C ALA A 62 1.89 -3.19 5.30
N SER A 63 1.93 -4.45 5.77
CA SER A 63 3.20 -5.19 5.93
C SER A 63 3.88 -5.47 4.59
N MET A 64 3.12 -5.75 3.52
CA MET A 64 3.66 -5.96 2.18
C MET A 64 4.25 -4.67 1.60
N ILE A 65 3.57 -3.53 1.76
CA ILE A 65 4.07 -2.21 1.33
C ILE A 65 5.42 -1.92 2.01
N LEU A 66 5.52 -2.16 3.31
CA LEU A 66 6.77 -1.98 4.06
C LEU A 66 7.87 -2.93 3.56
N GLN A 67 7.53 -4.21 3.33
CA GLN A 67 8.49 -5.19 2.85
C GLN A 67 9.04 -4.81 1.46
N GLN A 68 8.18 -4.41 0.53
CA GLN A 68 8.59 -3.92 -0.79
C GLN A 68 9.54 -2.72 -0.70
N TRP A 69 9.26 -1.79 0.21
CA TRP A 69 10.13 -0.64 0.43
C TRP A 69 11.51 -1.04 0.97
N LEU A 70 11.55 -1.98 1.92
CA LEU A 70 12.80 -2.50 2.48
C LEU A 70 13.62 -3.25 1.43
N ASP A 71 12.99 -4.07 0.59
CA ASP A 71 13.67 -4.84 -0.45
C ASP A 71 14.25 -3.93 -1.52
N LYS A 72 13.50 -2.91 -1.97
CA LYS A 72 14.01 -1.88 -2.89
C LYS A 72 15.23 -1.14 -2.35
N ARG A 73 15.34 -0.96 -1.03
CA ARG A 73 16.52 -0.35 -0.39
C ARG A 73 17.70 -1.29 -0.19
N ARG A 74 17.49 -2.60 -0.26
CA ARG A 74 18.56 -3.61 -0.19
C ARG A 74 19.17 -3.89 -1.56
N GLU A 75 18.39 -3.70 -2.62
CA GLU A 75 18.84 -3.88 -4.02
C GLU A 75 19.57 -2.65 -4.60
N ASN A 76 19.58 -1.53 -3.87
CA ASN A 76 20.39 -0.34 -4.17
C ASN A 76 21.60 -0.25 -3.24
#